data_AF-A0A9D1V692-F1
#
_entry.id   AF-A0A9D1V692-F1
#
_cell.length_a   1.000
_cell.length_b   1.000
_cell.length_c   1.000
_cell.angle_alpha   90.00
_cell.angle_beta   90.00
_cell.angle_gamma   90.00
#
_symmetry.space_group_name_H-M   'P 1'
#
loop_
_entity.id
_entity.type
_entity.pdbx_description
1 polymer ?
#
loop_
_entity_poly.entity_id
_entity_poly.type
_entity_poly.pdbx_seq_one_letter_code
_entity_poly.pdbx_strand_id
1 'polypeptide(L)'
;MLILVFCVAALAGIVLFRMRQDAASLLGARLADSQQLADITALPQTSAEGCVLHWNGQVLPYDSAREAYCLPQPLDGSTTGNLSTTWGSVYLPADQWADGRREAMAGDETLDVYVSDGKRWCRLEVYLSGLPAMIIHTEHSEPFQLDPEVVGQTMAKLPLAYNFGSITVLWPEGNTRMQTQTSGVEWHWRGNANLFAQKKSYRLNLLDEKGQDVNLDLLGLGEENGWVLVNFSTDCTRLRDKVATELWNELAATAEHDPAGARMEYVELYLDDTYMGVYGLCRSVSRKSMELSRQDVMYKWRQATGIADEEFDRLESEQSTKWLNRLEVVWPNVWEPGVWEPLRSYVNTLYRGEPVRWEDIESLVNIDNLIDIALYKQYICAVDNLMQNQYLIYRSSEEQFYRLPWDLNYSFGDTYDAYLPLDHTTLALPDLELDALYSADPERTRQLVAERWEELRETVFRLDRLEESFRTEQEVLTSSGAWARDYRLWGEDGAYKGLSEHRSLGLEETLEFMEQRLAFLDEYMADYTPADREAFDVLPK
;
A
#
# COMPACT_ATOMS: atom_id res chain seq x y z
N MET A 1 -55.82 -21.22 -43.71
CA MET A 1 -54.55 -21.84 -43.31
C MET A 1 -53.33 -21.10 -43.85
N LEU A 2 -53.24 -20.79 -45.16
CA LEU A 2 -52.06 -20.15 -45.77
C LEU A 2 -51.65 -18.79 -45.14
N ILE A 3 -52.62 -17.93 -44.80
CA ILE A 3 -52.33 -16.60 -44.21
C ILE A 3 -51.73 -16.72 -42.81
N LEU A 4 -52.17 -17.71 -42.02
CA LEU A 4 -51.65 -17.94 -40.67
C LEU A 4 -50.18 -18.41 -40.71
N VAL A 5 -49.83 -19.26 -41.68
CA VAL A 5 -48.46 -19.73 -41.89
C VAL A 5 -47.54 -18.59 -42.34
N PHE A 6 -48.02 -17.69 -43.19
CA PHE A 6 -47.27 -16.50 -43.61
C PHE A 6 -47.05 -15.51 -42.46
N CYS A 7 -48.05 -15.28 -41.61
CA CYS A 7 -47.91 -14.42 -40.43
C CYS A 7 -46.94 -15.01 -39.41
N VAL A 8 -46.97 -16.33 -39.18
CA VAL A 8 -46.03 -17.00 -38.26
C VAL A 8 -44.61 -17.01 -38.82
N ALA A 9 -44.44 -17.20 -40.13
CA ALA A 9 -43.13 -17.11 -40.78
C ALA A 9 -42.57 -15.67 -40.79
N ALA A 10 -43.43 -14.66 -40.97
CA ALA A 10 -43.05 -13.26 -40.87
C ALA A 10 -42.70 -12.86 -39.43
N LEU A 11 -43.46 -13.33 -38.43
CA LEU A 11 -43.12 -13.14 -37.01
C LEU A 11 -41.83 -13.87 -36.64
N ALA A 12 -41.64 -15.11 -37.10
CA ALA A 12 -40.40 -15.85 -36.88
C ALA A 12 -39.21 -15.17 -37.58
N GLY A 13 -39.42 -14.59 -38.78
CA GLY A 13 -38.42 -13.79 -39.49
C GLY A 13 -38.08 -12.49 -38.77
N ILE A 14 -39.08 -11.79 -38.20
CA ILE A 14 -38.88 -10.57 -37.39
C ILE A 14 -38.21 -10.91 -36.05
N VAL A 15 -38.54 -12.04 -35.43
CA VAL A 15 -37.92 -12.53 -34.20
C VAL A 15 -36.49 -12.98 -34.48
N LEU A 16 -36.22 -13.72 -35.56
CA LEU A 16 -34.87 -14.11 -35.98
C LEU A 16 -34.03 -12.91 -36.44
N PHE A 17 -34.65 -11.90 -37.06
CA PHE A 17 -33.99 -10.63 -37.41
C PHE A 17 -33.70 -9.79 -36.16
N ARG A 18 -34.61 -9.75 -35.18
CA ARG A 18 -34.38 -9.13 -33.86
C ARG A 18 -33.35 -9.88 -33.03
N MET A 19 -33.33 -11.21 -33.06
CA MET A 19 -32.33 -12.05 -32.38
C MET A 19 -30.96 -12.01 -33.10
N ARG A 20 -30.91 -11.70 -34.40
CA ARG A 20 -29.67 -11.30 -35.11
C ARG A 20 -29.27 -9.84 -34.86
N GLN A 21 -30.20 -9.02 -34.39
CA GLN A 21 -30.01 -7.63 -33.98
C GLN A 21 -29.88 -7.45 -32.47
N ASP A 22 -29.69 -8.53 -31.69
CA ASP A 22 -29.09 -8.40 -30.37
C ASP A 22 -27.66 -7.91 -30.65
N ALA A 23 -27.51 -6.59 -30.75
CA ALA A 23 -26.23 -5.94 -30.93
C ALA A 23 -25.33 -6.50 -29.84
N ALA A 24 -24.19 -7.08 -30.24
CA ALA A 24 -23.21 -7.58 -29.30
C ALA A 24 -23.00 -6.49 -28.23
N SER A 25 -23.11 -6.86 -26.96
CA SER A 25 -22.98 -5.90 -25.87
C SER A 25 -21.72 -6.20 -25.08
N LEU A 26 -21.09 -5.14 -24.61
CA LEU A 26 -19.90 -5.19 -23.76
C LEU A 26 -20.11 -4.17 -22.65
N LEU A 27 -19.85 -4.58 -21.40
CA LEU A 27 -20.13 -3.75 -20.22
C LEU A 27 -21.60 -3.27 -20.19
N GLY A 28 -22.51 -4.08 -20.76
CA GLY A 28 -23.93 -3.75 -21.00
C GLY A 28 -24.22 -2.51 -21.88
N ALA A 29 -23.20 -1.96 -22.54
CA ALA A 29 -23.33 -1.00 -23.63
C ALA A 29 -23.32 -1.71 -24.99
N ARG A 30 -23.80 -1.05 -26.04
CA ARG A 30 -23.84 -1.64 -27.40
C ARG A 30 -22.47 -1.54 -28.06
N LEU A 31 -21.94 -2.65 -28.56
CA LEU A 31 -20.84 -2.62 -29.53
C LEU A 31 -21.43 -2.16 -30.87
N ALA A 32 -21.03 -0.97 -31.29
CA ALA A 32 -21.51 -0.32 -32.50
C ALA A 32 -20.59 -0.64 -33.68
N ASP A 33 -21.14 -1.21 -34.74
CA ASP A 33 -20.42 -1.37 -36.00
C ASP A 33 -20.28 -0.03 -36.74
N SER A 34 -19.51 -0.02 -37.84
CA SER A 34 -19.27 1.20 -38.62
C SER A 34 -20.55 1.86 -39.16
N GLN A 35 -21.60 1.07 -39.44
CA GLN A 35 -22.87 1.62 -39.93
C GLN A 35 -23.65 2.27 -38.79
N GLN A 36 -23.71 1.62 -37.62
CA GLN A 36 -24.37 2.18 -36.43
C GLN A 36 -23.67 3.46 -35.97
N LEU A 37 -22.33 3.51 -35.99
CA LEU A 37 -21.58 4.73 -35.70
C LEU A 37 -21.86 5.83 -36.72
N ALA A 38 -21.96 5.49 -38.02
CA ALA A 38 -22.35 6.47 -39.04
C ALA A 38 -23.75 7.04 -38.80
N ASP A 39 -24.70 6.20 -38.40
CA ASP A 39 -26.07 6.62 -38.09
C ASP A 39 -26.12 7.55 -36.86
N ILE A 40 -25.33 7.27 -35.82
CA ILE A 40 -25.22 8.11 -34.62
C ILE A 40 -24.55 9.45 -34.95
N THR A 41 -23.42 9.41 -35.66
CA THR A 41 -22.64 10.61 -35.98
C THR A 41 -23.27 11.49 -37.06
N ALA A 42 -24.29 11.01 -37.76
CA ALA A 42 -25.15 11.82 -38.62
C ALA A 42 -26.10 12.75 -37.82
N LEU A 43 -26.33 12.48 -36.53
CA LEU A 43 -27.07 13.38 -35.64
C LEU A 43 -26.23 14.63 -35.33
N PRO A 44 -26.85 15.76 -34.96
CA PRO A 44 -26.11 16.92 -34.47
C PRO A 44 -25.24 16.58 -33.25
N GLN A 45 -23.94 16.86 -33.34
CA GLN A 45 -23.03 16.75 -32.20
C GLN A 45 -23.33 17.84 -31.16
N THR A 46 -23.23 17.50 -29.89
CA THR A 46 -23.33 18.43 -28.76
C THR A 46 -22.10 18.35 -27.88
N SER A 47 -21.99 19.28 -26.93
CA SER A 47 -20.89 19.27 -25.95
C SER A 47 -20.98 18.01 -25.09
N ALA A 48 -19.82 17.47 -24.73
CA ALA A 48 -19.74 16.42 -23.71
C ALA A 48 -20.04 16.94 -22.29
N GLU A 49 -20.09 18.26 -22.12
CA GLU A 49 -20.37 18.91 -20.83
C GLU A 49 -21.70 18.43 -20.23
N GLY A 50 -21.64 17.88 -19.02
CA GLY A 50 -22.79 17.27 -18.32
C GLY A 50 -23.11 15.83 -18.72
N CYS A 51 -22.39 15.24 -19.69
CA CYS A 51 -22.48 13.82 -20.00
C CYS A 51 -21.45 13.03 -19.17
N VAL A 52 -21.91 12.51 -18.03
CA VAL A 52 -21.05 11.79 -17.07
C VAL A 52 -21.14 10.29 -17.32
N LEU A 53 -19.98 9.62 -17.40
CA LEU A 53 -19.89 8.16 -17.45
C LEU A 53 -19.92 7.55 -16.06
N HIS A 54 -20.66 6.45 -15.95
CA HIS A 54 -20.80 5.68 -14.72
C HIS A 54 -20.42 4.22 -14.95
N TRP A 55 -19.72 3.62 -13.99
CA TRP A 55 -19.51 2.19 -13.88
C TRP A 55 -20.21 1.65 -12.63
N ASN A 56 -21.09 0.66 -12.82
CA ASN A 56 -21.94 0.13 -11.74
C ASN A 56 -22.76 1.22 -11.02
N GLY A 57 -23.14 2.27 -11.75
CA GLY A 57 -23.90 3.41 -11.21
C GLY A 57 -23.05 4.49 -10.53
N GLN A 58 -21.77 4.25 -10.26
CA GLN A 58 -20.86 5.29 -9.75
C GLN A 58 -20.19 6.04 -10.86
N VAL A 59 -19.96 7.34 -10.65
CA VAL A 59 -19.19 8.18 -11.57
C VAL A 59 -17.80 7.57 -11.76
N LEU A 60 -17.36 7.43 -13.00
CA LEU A 60 -15.99 7.02 -13.29
C LEU A 60 -15.00 8.12 -12.89
N PRO A 61 -13.77 7.76 -12.46
CA PRO A 61 -12.71 8.72 -12.25
C PRO A 61 -12.45 9.50 -13.54
N TYR A 62 -12.39 10.82 -13.45
CA TYR A 62 -12.05 11.70 -14.56
C TYR A 62 -10.65 12.26 -14.36
N ASP A 63 -9.81 12.16 -15.39
CA ASP A 63 -8.51 12.83 -15.44
C ASP A 63 -8.67 14.11 -16.25
N SER A 64 -8.80 15.24 -15.54
CA SER A 64 -8.97 16.55 -16.14
C SER A 64 -7.81 17.00 -17.02
N ALA A 65 -6.59 16.51 -16.77
CA ALA A 65 -5.43 16.83 -17.59
C ALA A 65 -5.45 16.09 -18.94
N ARG A 66 -6.01 14.88 -18.95
CA ARG A 66 -6.19 14.05 -20.15
C ARG A 66 -7.53 14.26 -20.85
N GLU A 67 -8.49 14.88 -20.18
CA GLU A 67 -9.89 14.97 -20.61
C GLU A 67 -10.54 13.60 -20.90
N ALA A 68 -10.20 12.60 -20.08
CA ALA A 68 -10.64 11.22 -20.27
C ALA A 68 -11.03 10.55 -18.94
N TYR A 69 -11.94 9.58 -19.02
CA TYR A 69 -12.32 8.76 -17.87
C TYR A 69 -11.40 7.53 -17.75
N CYS A 70 -11.06 7.16 -16.53
CA CYS A 70 -10.46 5.85 -16.24
C CYS A 70 -11.55 4.82 -16.06
N LEU A 71 -11.43 3.66 -16.69
CA LEU A 71 -12.31 2.51 -16.47
C LEU A 71 -11.50 1.31 -15.95
N PRO A 72 -11.55 1.03 -14.64
CA PRO A 72 -10.95 -0.17 -14.06
C PRO A 72 -11.58 -1.44 -14.64
N GLN A 73 -10.77 -2.37 -15.13
CA GLN A 73 -11.17 -3.68 -15.67
C GLN A 73 -10.14 -4.75 -15.30
N PRO A 74 -10.56 -6.03 -15.15
CA PRO A 74 -9.63 -7.09 -14.79
C PRO A 74 -8.44 -7.26 -15.75
N LEU A 75 -7.26 -7.48 -15.17
CA LEU A 75 -6.01 -7.69 -15.92
C LEU A 75 -6.04 -8.90 -16.87
N ASP A 76 -6.86 -9.91 -16.57
CA ASP A 76 -7.00 -11.13 -17.39
C ASP A 76 -7.77 -10.90 -18.70
N GLY A 77 -8.31 -9.69 -18.91
CA GLY A 77 -9.08 -9.30 -20.10
C GLY A 77 -10.56 -9.67 -20.05
N SER A 78 -11.00 -10.33 -18.96
CA SER A 78 -12.42 -10.43 -18.65
C SER A 78 -13.00 -9.04 -18.41
N THR A 79 -14.32 -8.92 -18.47
CA THR A 79 -15.00 -7.65 -18.26
C THR A 79 -15.95 -7.72 -17.09
N THR A 80 -15.93 -6.69 -16.25
CA THR A 80 -16.80 -6.59 -15.09
C THR A 80 -17.55 -5.26 -15.07
N GLY A 81 -18.74 -5.32 -14.48
CA GLY A 81 -19.63 -4.18 -14.29
C GLY A 81 -20.34 -3.69 -15.55
N ASN A 82 -21.02 -2.55 -15.42
CA ASN A 82 -21.84 -1.95 -16.46
C ASN A 82 -21.51 -0.47 -16.67
N LEU A 83 -21.26 -0.09 -17.92
CA LEU A 83 -21.04 1.29 -18.33
C LEU A 83 -22.37 1.96 -18.72
N SER A 84 -22.61 3.14 -18.17
CA SER A 84 -23.87 3.88 -18.36
C SER A 84 -23.65 5.40 -18.30
N THR A 85 -24.68 6.18 -18.65
CA THR A 85 -24.69 7.65 -18.50
C THR A 85 -26.06 8.12 -18.01
N THR A 86 -26.14 9.36 -17.53
CA THR A 86 -27.40 10.01 -17.16
C THR A 86 -28.14 10.66 -18.34
N TRP A 87 -27.46 10.88 -19.48
CA TRP A 87 -27.98 11.68 -20.59
C TRP A 87 -28.48 10.85 -21.79
N GLY A 88 -27.93 9.65 -22.02
CA GLY A 88 -28.27 8.87 -23.19
C GLY A 88 -27.79 7.41 -23.15
N SER A 89 -27.90 6.74 -24.30
CA SER A 89 -27.38 5.39 -24.50
C SER A 89 -25.91 5.41 -24.88
N VAL A 90 -25.15 4.46 -24.35
CA VAL A 90 -23.71 4.28 -24.60
C VAL A 90 -23.49 3.34 -25.78
N TYR A 91 -22.59 3.74 -26.67
CA TYR A 91 -22.15 3.01 -27.85
C TYR A 91 -20.63 2.95 -27.88
N LEU A 92 -20.12 1.72 -27.99
CA LEU A 92 -18.70 1.39 -27.97
C LEU A 92 -18.28 0.99 -29.40
N PRO A 93 -17.35 1.70 -30.06
CA PRO A 93 -16.86 1.29 -31.38
C PRO A 93 -16.32 -0.14 -31.38
N ALA A 94 -16.92 -1.01 -32.19
CA ALA A 94 -16.60 -2.44 -32.16
C ALA A 94 -15.14 -2.72 -32.56
N ASP A 95 -14.56 -1.90 -33.44
CA ASP A 95 -13.17 -1.99 -33.87
C ASP A 95 -12.15 -1.62 -32.79
N GLN A 96 -12.56 -0.85 -31.77
CA GLN A 96 -11.72 -0.49 -30.62
C GLN A 96 -12.01 -1.35 -29.38
N TRP A 97 -13.26 -1.76 -29.19
CA TRP A 97 -13.71 -2.38 -27.94
C TRP A 97 -13.90 -3.90 -28.01
N ALA A 98 -14.09 -4.51 -29.18
CA ALA A 98 -14.37 -5.95 -29.26
C ALA A 98 -13.13 -6.78 -28.88
N ASP A 99 -11.98 -6.42 -29.45
CA ASP A 99 -10.69 -7.08 -29.30
C ASP A 99 -9.60 -6.05 -28.95
N GLY A 100 -8.43 -6.49 -28.47
CA GLY A 100 -7.27 -5.59 -28.25
C GLY A 100 -7.29 -4.76 -26.97
N ARG A 101 -8.29 -4.95 -26.09
CA ARG A 101 -8.43 -4.15 -24.85
C ARG A 101 -7.26 -4.30 -23.88
N ARG A 102 -6.63 -5.48 -23.82
CA ARG A 102 -5.48 -5.70 -22.93
C ARG A 102 -4.26 -4.92 -23.43
N GLU A 103 -4.05 -4.93 -24.74
CA GLU A 103 -3.00 -4.16 -25.40
C GLU A 103 -3.24 -2.65 -25.23
N ALA A 104 -4.48 -2.19 -25.39
CA ALA A 104 -4.85 -0.79 -25.13
C ALA A 104 -4.64 -0.39 -23.65
N MET A 105 -4.99 -1.27 -22.71
CA MET A 105 -4.75 -1.07 -21.27
C MET A 105 -3.26 -0.95 -20.96
N ALA A 106 -2.46 -1.94 -21.34
CA ALA A 106 -1.02 -1.96 -21.09
C ALA A 106 -0.28 -0.81 -21.82
N GLY A 107 -0.75 -0.44 -23.02
CA GLY A 107 -0.24 0.67 -23.81
C GLY A 107 -0.68 2.05 -23.36
N ASP A 108 -1.55 2.15 -22.35
CA ASP A 108 -2.16 3.40 -21.88
C ASP A 108 -2.89 4.17 -23.02
N GLU A 109 -3.57 3.46 -23.91
CA GLU A 109 -4.31 4.03 -25.04
C GLU A 109 -5.71 4.51 -24.61
N THR A 110 -6.23 5.54 -25.28
CA THR A 110 -7.64 5.94 -25.13
C THR A 110 -8.54 5.23 -26.15
N LEU A 111 -9.74 4.91 -25.71
CA LEU A 111 -10.83 4.33 -26.48
C LEU A 111 -11.98 5.34 -26.52
N ASP A 112 -12.60 5.47 -27.68
CA ASP A 112 -13.75 6.34 -27.87
C ASP A 112 -15.01 5.72 -27.26
N VAL A 113 -15.84 6.57 -26.65
CA VAL A 113 -17.20 6.23 -26.20
C VAL A 113 -18.17 7.25 -26.78
N TYR A 114 -19.18 6.76 -27.50
CA TYR A 114 -20.21 7.60 -28.09
C TYR A 114 -21.47 7.54 -27.23
N VAL A 115 -22.05 8.69 -26.91
CA VAL A 115 -23.30 8.79 -26.15
C VAL A 115 -24.35 9.51 -26.98
N SER A 116 -25.57 8.97 -27.05
CA SER A 116 -26.66 9.60 -27.78
C SER A 116 -28.01 9.54 -27.06
N ASP A 117 -28.75 10.65 -27.09
CA ASP A 117 -30.15 10.76 -26.67
C ASP A 117 -31.15 10.41 -27.79
N GLY A 118 -30.64 9.96 -28.95
CA GLY A 118 -31.41 9.66 -30.17
C GLY A 118 -31.73 10.87 -31.04
N LYS A 119 -31.35 12.09 -30.61
CA LYS A 119 -31.48 13.34 -31.38
C LYS A 119 -30.15 14.05 -31.55
N ARG A 120 -29.25 13.90 -30.59
CA ARG A 120 -27.90 14.47 -30.55
C ARG A 120 -26.93 13.39 -30.06
N TRP A 121 -25.65 13.68 -30.21
CA TRP A 121 -24.60 12.80 -29.69
C TRP A 121 -23.40 13.60 -29.18
N CYS A 122 -22.60 12.99 -28.31
CA CYS A 122 -21.28 13.48 -27.92
C CYS A 122 -20.26 12.33 -27.87
N ARG A 123 -18.97 12.69 -27.92
CA ARG A 123 -17.84 11.77 -27.80
C ARG A 123 -17.19 11.98 -26.44
N LEU A 124 -16.87 10.88 -25.76
CA LEU A 124 -16.07 10.84 -24.56
C LEU A 124 -14.87 9.93 -24.82
N GLU A 125 -13.79 10.11 -24.06
CA GLU A 125 -12.62 9.24 -24.13
C GLU A 125 -12.48 8.47 -22.81
N VAL A 126 -12.11 7.20 -22.92
CA VAL A 126 -11.88 6.30 -21.79
C VAL A 126 -10.53 5.63 -21.96
N TYR A 127 -9.73 5.50 -20.91
CA TYR A 127 -8.61 4.57 -20.88
C TYR A 127 -8.87 3.47 -19.85
N LEU A 128 -8.32 2.30 -20.10
CA LEU A 128 -8.48 1.15 -19.22
C LEU A 128 -7.36 1.11 -18.18
N SER A 129 -7.71 0.69 -16.97
CA SER A 129 -6.73 0.34 -15.94
C SER A 129 -6.97 -1.05 -15.42
N GLY A 130 -5.89 -1.79 -15.23
CA GLY A 130 -5.89 -3.08 -14.53
C GLY A 130 -5.89 -2.95 -13.01
N LEU A 131 -5.74 -1.73 -12.48
CA LEU A 131 -5.74 -1.49 -11.04
C LEU A 131 -7.11 -0.98 -10.57
N PRO A 132 -7.45 -1.19 -9.28
CA PRO A 132 -8.53 -0.44 -8.66
C PRO A 132 -8.32 1.07 -8.80
N ALA A 133 -9.40 1.83 -8.91
CA ALA A 133 -9.37 3.29 -8.88
C ALA A 133 -10.00 3.82 -7.59
N MET A 134 -9.33 4.80 -6.97
CA MET A 134 -9.83 5.53 -5.81
C MET A 134 -10.07 6.98 -6.20
N ILE A 135 -11.30 7.43 -6.00
CA ILE A 135 -11.75 8.79 -6.29
C ILE A 135 -11.97 9.46 -4.94
N ILE A 136 -11.35 10.62 -4.74
CA ILE A 136 -11.59 11.48 -3.58
C ILE A 136 -12.04 12.84 -4.10
N HIS A 137 -13.18 13.30 -3.59
CA HIS A 137 -13.66 14.66 -3.82
C HIS A 137 -13.65 15.44 -2.51
N THR A 138 -12.97 16.57 -2.50
CA THR A 138 -12.85 17.47 -1.35
C THR A 138 -13.99 18.48 -1.35
N GLU A 139 -14.76 18.51 -0.26
CA GLU A 139 -15.86 19.46 -0.08
C GLU A 139 -15.43 20.68 0.74
N HIS A 140 -14.64 20.46 1.81
CA HIS A 140 -14.10 21.52 2.64
C HIS A 140 -12.77 21.12 3.31
N SER A 141 -12.04 22.13 3.78
CA SER A 141 -10.74 21.95 4.41
C SER A 141 -10.65 22.76 5.71
N GLU A 142 -10.05 22.16 6.73
CA GLU A 142 -9.77 22.75 8.03
C GLU A 142 -8.24 22.86 8.22
N PRO A 143 -7.64 24.04 8.01
CA PRO A 143 -6.21 24.23 8.17
C PRO A 143 -5.76 24.00 9.62
N PHE A 144 -4.59 23.40 9.77
CA PHE A 144 -3.93 23.27 11.07
C PHE A 144 -2.43 23.50 10.93
N GLN A 145 -1.75 23.65 12.07
CA GLN A 145 -0.30 23.79 12.13
C GLN A 145 0.26 22.77 13.12
N LEU A 146 1.44 22.24 12.81
CA LEU A 146 2.16 21.38 13.74
C LEU A 146 2.95 22.23 14.72
N ASP A 147 3.14 21.71 15.93
CA ASP A 147 3.96 22.37 16.93
C ASP A 147 5.44 22.36 16.49
N PRO A 148 6.08 23.53 16.32
CA PRO A 148 7.49 23.60 15.94
C PRO A 148 8.44 22.96 16.95
N GLU A 149 8.04 22.77 18.21
CA GLU A 149 8.83 22.03 19.21
C GLU A 149 8.79 20.51 18.95
N VAL A 150 7.72 20.01 18.33
CA VAL A 150 7.55 18.58 18.00
C VAL A 150 8.19 18.22 16.67
N VAL A 151 8.03 19.07 15.66
CA VAL A 151 8.38 18.73 14.28
C VAL A 151 9.45 19.64 13.65
N GLY A 152 9.89 20.66 14.37
CA GLY A 152 10.82 21.67 13.85
C GLY A 152 10.15 22.74 13.00
N GLN A 153 10.87 23.86 12.85
CA GLN A 153 10.37 25.09 12.24
C GLN A 153 9.97 24.95 10.76
N THR A 154 10.64 24.08 10.01
CA THR A 154 10.38 23.92 8.58
C THR A 154 9.07 23.18 8.34
N MET A 155 8.83 22.08 9.06
CA MET A 155 7.62 21.28 8.93
C MET A 155 6.39 22.00 9.51
N ALA A 156 6.58 22.74 10.61
CA ALA A 156 5.51 23.52 11.23
C ALA A 156 4.92 24.60 10.31
N LYS A 157 5.65 25.05 9.28
CA LYS A 157 5.19 26.07 8.31
C LYS A 157 4.44 25.49 7.12
N LEU A 158 4.30 24.18 7.02
CA LEU A 158 3.60 23.56 5.90
C LEU A 158 2.10 23.92 5.95
N PRO A 159 1.45 24.11 4.79
CA PRO A 159 0.04 24.47 4.70
C PRO A 159 -0.84 23.22 4.90
N LEU A 160 -0.80 22.65 6.09
CA LEU A 160 -1.52 21.42 6.42
C LEU A 160 -2.99 21.70 6.66
N ALA A 161 -3.84 20.75 6.26
CA ALA A 161 -5.27 20.79 6.50
C ALA A 161 -5.82 19.37 6.66
N TYR A 162 -6.85 19.24 7.49
CA TYR A 162 -7.77 18.11 7.44
C TYR A 162 -8.80 18.42 6.35
N ASN A 163 -8.95 17.54 5.37
CA ASN A 163 -9.83 17.76 4.23
C ASN A 163 -10.97 16.75 4.29
N PHE A 164 -12.19 17.21 4.11
CA PHE A 164 -13.39 16.40 4.26
C PHE A 164 -14.15 16.35 2.96
N GLY A 165 -14.72 15.20 2.65
CA GLY A 165 -15.59 15.01 1.50
C GLY A 165 -15.98 13.57 1.30
N SER A 166 -15.91 13.08 0.06
CA SER A 166 -16.32 11.71 -0.29
C SER A 166 -15.20 10.90 -0.91
N ILE A 167 -15.26 9.60 -0.69
CA ILE A 167 -14.38 8.60 -1.31
C ILE A 167 -15.21 7.54 -2.04
N THR A 168 -14.76 7.15 -3.22
CA THR A 168 -15.28 6.01 -3.96
C THR A 168 -14.14 5.13 -4.41
N VAL A 169 -14.21 3.83 -4.12
CA VAL A 169 -13.26 2.81 -4.58
C VAL A 169 -13.95 1.90 -5.58
N LEU A 170 -13.37 1.79 -6.77
CA LEU A 170 -13.82 0.94 -7.86
C LEU A 170 -12.83 -0.23 -8.01
N TRP A 171 -13.27 -1.44 -7.71
CA TRP A 171 -12.42 -2.64 -7.71
C TRP A 171 -12.87 -3.64 -8.77
N PRO A 172 -12.16 -3.77 -9.91
CA PRO A 172 -12.65 -4.57 -11.04
C PRO A 172 -12.79 -6.07 -10.73
N GLU A 173 -11.92 -6.64 -9.90
CA GLU A 173 -11.90 -8.05 -9.49
C GLU A 173 -12.80 -8.34 -8.28
N GLY A 174 -13.33 -7.29 -7.64
CA GLY A 174 -14.26 -7.44 -6.53
C GLY A 174 -15.51 -8.24 -6.92
N ASN A 175 -16.13 -8.88 -5.93
CA ASN A 175 -17.49 -9.40 -6.13
C ASN A 175 -18.50 -8.25 -6.27
N THR A 176 -19.73 -8.51 -6.73
CA THR A 176 -20.73 -7.44 -7.00
C THR A 176 -20.98 -6.48 -5.84
N ARG A 177 -20.77 -6.88 -4.57
CA ARG A 177 -20.91 -5.99 -3.40
C ARG A 177 -19.66 -5.19 -3.08
N MET A 178 -18.50 -5.65 -3.53
CA MET A 178 -17.18 -5.08 -3.24
C MET A 178 -16.56 -4.35 -4.44
N GLN A 179 -17.13 -4.50 -5.64
CA GLN A 179 -16.72 -3.76 -6.85
C GLN A 179 -16.82 -2.25 -6.66
N THR A 180 -17.70 -1.81 -5.78
CA THR A 180 -17.89 -0.41 -5.48
C THR A 180 -18.06 -0.23 -3.98
N GLN A 181 -17.24 0.64 -3.41
CA GLN A 181 -17.40 1.10 -2.03
C GLN A 181 -17.35 2.62 -1.98
N THR A 182 -18.24 3.20 -1.19
CA THR A 182 -18.38 4.64 -1.04
C THR A 182 -18.49 5.01 0.43
N SER A 183 -17.87 6.11 0.83
CA SER A 183 -17.94 6.63 2.20
C SER A 183 -17.74 8.14 2.22
N GLY A 184 -18.08 8.79 3.33
CA GLY A 184 -17.44 10.05 3.69
C GLY A 184 -15.96 9.80 4.03
N VAL A 185 -15.12 10.81 3.88
CA VAL A 185 -13.69 10.71 4.19
C VAL A 185 -13.16 12.01 4.79
N GLU A 186 -12.29 11.88 5.79
CA GLU A 186 -11.28 12.88 6.14
C GLU A 186 -9.93 12.43 5.58
N TRP A 187 -9.21 13.33 4.92
CA TRP A 187 -7.86 13.06 4.45
C TRP A 187 -6.88 14.21 4.71
N HIS A 188 -5.64 13.86 5.01
CA HIS A 188 -4.55 14.81 5.19
C HIS A 188 -3.20 14.21 4.76
N TRP A 189 -2.23 15.07 4.47
CA TRP A 189 -0.86 14.63 4.21
C TRP A 189 -0.25 14.04 5.49
N ARG A 190 0.52 12.96 5.33
CA ARG A 190 1.15 12.27 6.46
C ARG A 190 2.62 11.94 6.23
N GLY A 191 3.23 11.43 7.29
CA GLY A 191 4.63 11.04 7.32
C GLY A 191 5.52 12.17 7.84
N ASN A 192 6.82 11.95 7.80
CA ASN A 192 7.81 12.95 8.18
C ASN A 192 8.47 13.51 6.93
N ALA A 193 9.39 12.76 6.31
CA ALA A 193 10.00 13.14 5.04
C ALA A 193 8.98 13.26 3.89
N ASN A 194 7.94 12.41 3.88
CA ASN A 194 6.86 12.45 2.88
C ASN A 194 6.07 13.76 2.84
N LEU A 195 6.10 14.58 3.90
CA LEU A 195 5.50 15.91 3.89
C LEU A 195 6.25 16.88 2.98
N PHE A 196 7.50 16.60 2.66
CA PHE A 196 8.34 17.40 1.77
C PHE A 196 8.41 16.84 0.34
N ALA A 197 8.01 15.57 0.12
CA ALA A 197 7.95 14.95 -1.20
C ALA A 197 6.98 15.69 -2.14
N GLN A 198 7.20 15.66 -3.46
CA GLN A 198 6.23 16.25 -4.41
C GLN A 198 4.97 15.39 -4.46
N LYS A 199 5.16 14.07 -4.58
CA LYS A 199 4.08 13.09 -4.47
C LYS A 199 3.79 12.82 -2.99
N LYS A 200 2.71 13.39 -2.46
CA LYS A 200 2.37 13.28 -1.03
C LYS A 200 1.86 11.88 -0.69
N SER A 201 2.12 11.43 0.53
CA SER A 201 1.43 10.30 1.14
C SER A 201 0.26 10.81 1.98
N TYR A 202 -0.85 10.06 2.01
CA TYR A 202 -2.09 10.49 2.65
C TYR A 202 -2.51 9.53 3.78
N ARG A 203 -3.09 10.11 4.83
CA ARG A 203 -3.92 9.40 5.80
C ARG A 203 -5.37 9.62 5.38
N LEU A 204 -6.16 8.56 5.42
CA LEU A 204 -7.61 8.59 5.20
C LEU A 204 -8.29 8.09 6.47
N ASN A 205 -9.37 8.73 6.90
CA ASN A 205 -10.27 8.24 7.93
C ASN A 205 -11.69 8.23 7.36
N LEU A 206 -12.31 7.05 7.30
CA LEU A 206 -13.62 6.83 6.72
C LEU A 206 -14.72 7.25 7.68
N LEU A 207 -15.69 8.01 7.16
CA LEU A 207 -16.77 8.62 7.93
C LEU A 207 -18.15 8.19 7.41
N ASP A 208 -19.09 7.96 8.32
CA ASP A 208 -20.51 7.80 8.03
C ASP A 208 -21.20 9.15 7.72
N GLU A 209 -22.50 9.11 7.42
CA GLU A 209 -23.31 10.31 7.12
C GLU A 209 -23.38 11.32 8.27
N LYS A 210 -22.99 10.94 9.50
CA LYS A 210 -22.95 11.79 10.69
C LYS A 210 -21.54 12.29 11.01
N GLY A 211 -20.55 11.97 10.17
CA GLY A 211 -19.15 12.30 10.40
C GLY A 211 -18.49 11.45 11.49
N GLN A 212 -19.02 10.25 11.78
CA GLN A 212 -18.43 9.31 12.73
C GLN A 212 -17.63 8.24 11.99
N ASP A 213 -16.58 7.73 12.62
CA ASP A 213 -15.76 6.66 12.07
C ASP A 213 -16.60 5.44 11.64
N VAL A 214 -16.41 4.99 10.41
CA VAL A 214 -17.01 3.76 9.88
C VAL A 214 -15.93 2.81 9.38
N ASN A 215 -16.07 1.52 9.71
CA ASN A 215 -15.16 0.50 9.19
C ASN A 215 -15.71 -0.02 7.87
N LEU A 216 -14.90 0.01 6.82
CA LEU A 216 -15.19 -0.64 5.53
C LEU A 216 -14.00 -1.53 5.15
N ASP A 217 -14.25 -2.58 4.37
CA ASP A 217 -13.20 -3.47 3.89
C ASP A 217 -12.78 -3.04 2.48
N LEU A 218 -11.76 -2.19 2.36
CA LEU A 218 -11.28 -1.76 1.05
C LEU A 218 -10.37 -2.82 0.44
N LEU A 219 -10.71 -3.27 -0.78
CA LEU A 219 -9.93 -4.23 -1.59
C LEU A 219 -9.69 -5.61 -0.94
N GLY A 220 -10.52 -6.02 0.03
CA GLY A 220 -10.37 -7.31 0.70
C GLY A 220 -9.25 -7.33 1.75
N LEU A 221 -8.72 -6.17 2.14
CA LEU A 221 -7.68 -6.01 3.16
C LEU A 221 -8.23 -6.15 4.60
N GLY A 222 -9.55 -6.22 4.74
CA GLY A 222 -10.29 -6.33 5.99
C GLY A 222 -10.81 -4.98 6.49
N GLU A 223 -11.86 -5.04 7.30
CA GLU A 223 -12.58 -3.85 7.77
C GLU A 223 -11.76 -2.95 8.71
N GLU A 224 -11.57 -1.69 8.31
CA GLU A 224 -10.89 -0.64 9.08
C GLU A 224 -11.48 0.75 8.76
N ASN A 225 -11.33 1.71 9.66
CA ASN A 225 -11.72 3.11 9.44
C ASN A 225 -10.55 3.97 8.96
N GLY A 226 -9.32 3.65 9.37
CA GLY A 226 -8.11 4.41 9.08
C GLY A 226 -7.24 3.71 8.04
N TRP A 227 -6.99 4.40 6.92
CA TRP A 227 -6.20 3.89 5.80
C TRP A 227 -5.02 4.80 5.49
N VAL A 228 -4.02 4.25 4.80
CA VAL A 228 -2.83 4.98 4.39
C VAL A 228 -2.67 4.82 2.88
N LEU A 229 -2.42 5.92 2.17
CA LEU A 229 -1.96 5.88 0.79
C LEU A 229 -0.45 6.10 0.75
N VAL A 230 0.30 5.02 0.56
CA VAL A 230 1.76 5.03 0.42
C VAL A 230 2.13 5.49 -0.99
N ASN A 231 3.01 6.48 -1.10
CA ASN A 231 3.32 7.13 -2.38
C ASN A 231 4.39 6.39 -3.21
N PHE A 232 5.12 5.47 -2.59
CA PHE A 232 6.28 4.75 -3.13
C PHE A 232 7.36 5.65 -3.74
N SER A 233 7.42 6.91 -3.31
CA SER A 233 8.16 7.96 -4.02
C SER A 233 9.68 7.77 -4.06
N THR A 234 10.27 7.06 -3.08
CA THR A 234 11.71 6.77 -3.04
C THR A 234 12.11 5.57 -3.89
N ASP A 235 11.15 4.72 -4.23
CA ASP A 235 11.40 3.45 -4.90
C ASP A 235 11.12 3.57 -6.41
N CYS A 236 12.17 3.57 -7.22
CA CYS A 236 12.09 3.66 -8.68
C CYS A 236 11.36 2.50 -9.34
N THR A 237 11.02 1.44 -8.61
CA THR A 237 10.22 0.32 -9.08
C THR A 237 8.77 0.37 -8.59
N ARG A 238 8.50 1.08 -7.49
CA ARG A 238 7.23 1.09 -6.73
C ARG A 238 6.83 -0.28 -6.15
N LEU A 239 7.77 -1.21 -6.01
CA LEU A 239 7.53 -2.61 -5.61
C LEU A 239 7.95 -2.90 -4.16
N ARG A 240 9.05 -2.30 -3.68
CA ARG A 240 9.79 -2.72 -2.48
C ARG A 240 8.96 -2.81 -1.23
N ASP A 241 8.22 -1.75 -0.91
CA ASP A 241 7.44 -1.69 0.34
C ASP A 241 6.27 -2.69 0.32
N LYS A 242 5.65 -2.93 -0.86
CA LYS A 242 4.64 -3.98 -1.03
C LYS A 242 5.25 -5.38 -0.88
N VAL A 243 6.31 -5.68 -1.64
CA VAL A 243 7.01 -6.98 -1.61
C VAL A 243 7.53 -7.29 -0.20
N ALA A 244 8.19 -6.34 0.47
CA ALA A 244 8.68 -6.52 1.84
C ALA A 244 7.53 -6.69 2.85
N THR A 245 6.42 -6.00 2.66
CA THR A 245 5.27 -6.19 3.55
C THR A 245 4.63 -7.57 3.36
N GLU A 246 4.55 -8.06 2.12
CA GLU A 246 3.96 -9.35 1.78
C GLU A 246 4.81 -10.54 2.20
N LEU A 247 6.14 -10.47 2.02
CA LEU A 247 7.05 -11.53 2.46
C LEU A 247 7.03 -11.70 3.99
N TRP A 248 6.93 -10.60 4.76
CA TRP A 248 6.72 -10.70 6.20
C TRP A 248 5.39 -11.41 6.53
N ASN A 249 4.32 -11.06 5.83
CA ASN A 249 3.01 -11.69 6.06
C ASN A 249 2.98 -13.16 5.65
N GLU A 250 3.75 -13.56 4.63
CA GLU A 250 3.93 -14.96 4.24
C GLU A 250 4.66 -15.74 5.34
N LEU A 251 5.74 -15.17 5.90
CA LEU A 251 6.44 -15.72 7.06
C LEU A 251 5.48 -15.89 8.25
N ALA A 252 4.79 -14.82 8.63
CA ALA A 252 3.85 -14.80 9.74
C ALA A 252 2.66 -15.76 9.56
N ALA A 253 2.25 -16.04 8.32
CA ALA A 253 1.20 -17.03 8.05
C ALA A 253 1.63 -18.48 8.37
N THR A 254 2.93 -18.74 8.49
CA THR A 254 3.50 -20.06 8.80
C THR A 254 3.94 -20.21 10.25
N ALA A 255 3.97 -19.11 11.01
CA ALA A 255 4.52 -19.02 12.36
C ALA A 255 3.51 -18.34 13.30
N GLU A 256 2.94 -19.08 14.25
CA GLU A 256 1.92 -18.53 15.18
C GLU A 256 2.48 -17.44 16.10
N HIS A 257 3.78 -17.45 16.37
CA HIS A 257 4.46 -16.45 17.18
C HIS A 257 4.68 -15.12 16.45
N ASP A 258 4.51 -15.05 15.13
CA ASP A 258 4.72 -13.84 14.36
C ASP A 258 3.41 -13.12 14.06
N PRO A 259 3.22 -11.88 14.55
CA PRO A 259 2.05 -11.10 14.16
C PRO A 259 2.13 -10.72 12.67
N ALA A 260 1.01 -10.87 11.96
CA ALA A 260 0.88 -10.34 10.61
C ALA A 260 1.06 -8.81 10.63
N GLY A 261 1.76 -8.26 9.64
CA GLY A 261 2.05 -6.85 9.52
C GLY A 261 0.94 -6.03 8.87
N ALA A 262 1.35 -4.91 8.30
CA ALA A 262 0.52 -4.14 7.40
C ALA A 262 0.10 -4.97 6.19
N ARG A 263 -0.98 -4.59 5.50
CA ARG A 263 -1.34 -5.19 4.20
C ARG A 263 -1.64 -4.09 3.20
N MET A 264 -1.30 -4.30 1.94
CA MET A 264 -1.32 -3.24 0.94
C MET A 264 -1.70 -3.75 -0.44
N GLU A 265 -2.58 -3.03 -1.13
CA GLU A 265 -2.86 -3.22 -2.55
C GLU A 265 -2.64 -1.95 -3.35
N TYR A 266 -2.29 -2.10 -4.63
CA TYR A 266 -2.14 -0.97 -5.52
C TYR A 266 -3.49 -0.32 -5.86
N VAL A 267 -3.48 1.01 -6.01
CA VAL A 267 -4.64 1.80 -6.45
C VAL A 267 -4.17 3.00 -7.26
N GLU A 268 -4.93 3.38 -8.29
CA GLU A 268 -4.77 4.66 -8.96
C GLU A 268 -5.63 5.73 -8.28
N LEU A 269 -5.00 6.80 -7.79
CA LEU A 269 -5.68 7.87 -7.06
C LEU A 269 -6.09 9.01 -8.00
N TYR A 270 -7.34 9.44 -7.86
CA TYR A 270 -7.91 10.63 -8.49
C TYR A 270 -8.42 11.55 -7.38
N LEU A 271 -7.74 12.68 -7.19
CA LEU A 271 -8.08 13.67 -6.17
C LEU A 271 -8.59 14.93 -6.86
N ASP A 272 -9.87 15.25 -6.66
CA ASP A 272 -10.53 16.40 -7.29
C ASP A 272 -10.30 16.46 -8.81
N ASP A 273 -10.65 15.37 -9.50
CA ASP A 273 -10.49 15.15 -10.95
C ASP A 273 -9.04 15.27 -11.46
N THR A 274 -8.06 15.22 -10.56
CA THR A 274 -6.63 15.19 -10.89
C THR A 274 -6.08 13.79 -10.66
N TYR A 275 -5.52 13.18 -11.69
CA TYR A 275 -4.79 11.93 -11.54
C TYR A 275 -3.50 12.15 -10.74
N MET A 276 -3.33 11.39 -9.66
CA MET A 276 -2.21 11.51 -8.73
C MET A 276 -1.18 10.38 -8.86
N GLY A 277 -1.41 9.39 -9.72
CA GLY A 277 -0.52 8.25 -9.90
C GLY A 277 -0.92 7.01 -9.09
N VAL A 278 0.01 6.06 -9.03
CA VAL A 278 -0.11 4.78 -8.32
C VAL A 278 0.23 4.95 -6.84
N TYR A 279 -0.63 4.42 -5.98
CA TYR A 279 -0.46 4.41 -4.53
C TYR A 279 -0.63 3.00 -3.97
N GLY A 280 -0.04 2.75 -2.82
CA GLY A 280 -0.33 1.58 -2.00
C GLY A 280 -1.42 1.91 -1.00
N LEU A 281 -2.64 1.38 -1.20
CA LEU A 281 -3.69 1.42 -0.20
C LEU A 281 -3.35 0.43 0.91
N CYS A 282 -2.89 0.97 2.03
CA CYS A 282 -2.35 0.21 3.13
C CYS A 282 -3.32 0.22 4.32
N ARG A 283 -3.71 -0.98 4.76
CA ARG A 283 -4.25 -1.22 6.09
C ARG A 283 -3.09 -1.32 7.08
N SER A 284 -2.88 -0.26 7.85
CA SER A 284 -1.85 -0.27 8.89
C SER A 284 -2.24 -1.16 10.07
N VAL A 285 -1.24 -1.55 10.86
CA VAL A 285 -1.43 -2.28 12.12
C VAL A 285 -2.29 -1.47 13.08
N SER A 286 -3.32 -2.11 13.63
CA SER A 286 -4.29 -1.53 14.56
C SER A 286 -4.59 -2.49 15.70
N ARG A 287 -5.28 -2.00 16.74
CA ARG A 287 -5.81 -2.87 17.81
C ARG A 287 -6.65 -4.02 17.22
N LYS A 288 -7.48 -3.73 16.20
CA LYS A 288 -8.36 -4.72 15.59
C LYS A 288 -7.57 -5.74 14.78
N SER A 289 -6.61 -5.31 13.96
CA SER A 289 -5.80 -6.24 13.16
C SER A 289 -4.94 -7.16 14.03
N MET A 290 -4.50 -6.67 15.20
CA MET A 290 -3.68 -7.42 16.15
C MET A 290 -4.50 -8.16 17.21
N GLU A 291 -5.83 -8.06 17.20
CA GLU A 291 -6.70 -8.69 18.20
C GLU A 291 -6.30 -8.35 19.65
N LEU A 292 -5.96 -7.08 19.91
CA LEU A 292 -5.46 -6.66 21.23
C LEU A 292 -6.58 -6.56 22.27
N SER A 293 -6.29 -7.13 23.44
CA SER A 293 -7.11 -7.01 24.64
C SER A 293 -7.04 -5.58 25.22
N ARG A 294 -7.84 -5.29 26.25
CA ARG A 294 -7.76 -3.99 26.95
C ARG A 294 -6.47 -3.83 27.76
N GLN A 295 -5.84 -4.94 28.15
CA GLN A 295 -4.66 -4.96 29.01
C GLN A 295 -3.35 -5.00 28.20
N ASP A 296 -3.44 -5.35 26.92
CA ASP A 296 -2.32 -5.31 25.98
C ASP A 296 -1.93 -3.86 25.69
N VAL A 297 -0.67 -3.65 25.33
CA VAL A 297 -0.14 -2.34 24.95
C VAL A 297 0.60 -2.47 23.63
N MET A 298 0.42 -1.50 22.74
CA MET A 298 1.17 -1.45 21.48
C MET A 298 1.85 -0.10 21.33
N TYR A 299 3.16 -0.13 21.11
CA TYR A 299 3.99 1.04 20.87
C TYR A 299 4.43 1.08 19.41
N LYS A 300 4.69 2.28 18.89
CA LYS A 300 5.36 2.47 17.60
C LYS A 300 6.61 3.30 17.78
N TRP A 301 7.75 2.69 17.49
CA TRP A 301 9.06 3.33 17.56
C TRP A 301 9.41 3.85 16.16
N ARG A 302 9.40 5.18 16.01
CA ARG A 302 9.45 5.87 14.72
C ARG A 302 10.83 6.41 14.36
N GLN A 303 11.66 6.71 15.36
CA GLN A 303 12.98 7.28 15.15
C GLN A 303 14.03 6.56 15.98
N ALA A 304 15.23 6.43 15.41
CA ALA A 304 16.37 5.79 16.03
C ALA A 304 16.94 6.74 17.08
N THR A 305 16.31 6.75 18.25
CA THR A 305 16.71 7.52 19.41
C THR A 305 16.61 6.64 20.65
N GLY A 306 17.73 6.50 21.37
CA GLY A 306 17.74 5.81 22.66
C GLY A 306 16.88 6.54 23.69
N ILE A 307 16.17 5.78 24.53
CA ILE A 307 15.26 6.31 25.54
C ILE A 307 15.97 6.27 26.90
N ALA A 308 16.27 7.42 27.49
CA ALA A 308 16.81 7.47 28.85
C ALA A 308 15.71 7.10 29.87
N ASP A 309 16.10 6.57 31.04
CA ASP A 309 15.13 6.11 32.04
C ASP A 309 14.27 7.27 32.57
N GLU A 310 14.85 8.45 32.70
CA GLU A 310 14.19 9.69 33.13
C GLU A 310 13.14 10.18 32.12
N GLU A 311 13.25 9.79 30.84
CA GLU A 311 12.25 10.15 29.82
C GLU A 311 10.93 9.42 30.08
N PHE A 312 10.95 8.20 30.61
CA PHE A 312 9.74 7.50 31.01
C PHE A 312 9.06 8.21 32.19
N ASP A 313 9.82 8.65 33.19
CA ASP A 313 9.29 9.42 34.32
C ASP A 313 8.65 10.73 33.85
N ARG A 314 9.27 11.40 32.86
CA ARG A 314 8.70 12.59 32.25
C ARG A 314 7.37 12.29 31.55
N LEU A 315 7.34 11.28 30.68
CA LEU A 315 6.13 10.89 29.93
C LEU A 315 4.97 10.53 30.85
N GLU A 316 5.24 9.83 31.95
CA GLU A 316 4.25 9.54 32.99
C GLU A 316 3.79 10.80 33.72
N SER A 317 4.71 11.70 34.09
CA SER A 317 4.36 12.96 34.78
C SER A 317 3.52 13.91 33.93
N GLU A 318 3.78 13.94 32.62
CA GLU A 318 3.07 14.75 31.64
C GLU A 318 1.77 14.09 31.17
N GLN A 319 1.51 12.84 31.57
CA GLN A 319 0.37 12.03 31.12
C GLN A 319 0.33 11.92 29.59
N SER A 320 1.50 11.76 28.97
CA SER A 320 1.64 11.76 27.52
C SER A 320 1.66 10.35 26.95
N THR A 321 0.97 10.15 25.83
CA THR A 321 1.07 8.94 24.99
C THR A 321 2.13 9.05 23.90
N LYS A 322 2.84 10.18 23.82
CA LYS A 322 3.81 10.46 22.74
C LYS A 322 5.07 11.13 23.27
N TRP A 323 6.21 10.62 22.84
CA TRP A 323 7.49 11.32 22.93
C TRP A 323 7.79 11.99 21.61
N LEU A 324 7.34 13.24 21.46
CA LEU A 324 7.43 14.02 20.22
C LEU A 324 6.94 13.18 19.02
N ASN A 325 7.74 13.09 17.96
CA ASN A 325 7.52 12.23 16.81
C ASN A 325 8.41 10.96 16.81
N ARG A 326 9.00 10.60 17.95
CA ARG A 326 9.95 9.48 18.10
C ARG A 326 9.29 8.18 18.50
N LEU A 327 8.31 8.27 19.42
CA LEU A 327 7.65 7.12 20.03
C LEU A 327 6.22 7.47 20.40
N GLU A 328 5.30 6.51 20.23
CA GLU A 328 3.90 6.67 20.61
C GLU A 328 3.31 5.37 21.17
N VAL A 329 2.34 5.50 22.08
CA VAL A 329 1.39 4.45 22.46
C VAL A 329 0.26 4.43 21.44
N VAL A 330 0.24 3.41 20.58
CA VAL A 330 -0.80 3.22 19.55
C VAL A 330 -2.04 2.55 20.11
N TRP A 331 -1.87 1.68 21.11
CA TRP A 331 -2.96 1.09 21.88
C TRP A 331 -2.56 1.11 23.37
N PRO A 332 -3.38 1.65 24.29
CA PRO A 332 -4.79 2.05 24.12
C PRO A 332 -5.05 3.42 23.46
N ASN A 333 -4.01 4.12 22.98
CA ASN A 333 -4.09 5.48 22.42
C ASN A 333 -4.67 6.53 23.41
N VAL A 334 -4.62 6.21 24.71
CA VAL A 334 -4.92 7.09 25.82
C VAL A 334 -3.89 6.83 26.90
N TRP A 335 -3.54 7.87 27.67
CA TRP A 335 -2.63 7.67 28.78
C TRP A 335 -3.39 7.02 29.95
N GLU A 336 -2.80 5.97 30.50
CA GLU A 336 -3.19 5.35 31.76
C GLU A 336 -1.93 5.22 32.63
N PRO A 337 -2.02 5.31 33.97
CA PRO A 337 -0.84 5.21 34.83
C PRO A 337 -0.06 3.91 34.58
N GLY A 338 1.24 4.02 34.29
CA GLY A 338 2.12 2.88 34.04
C GLY A 338 2.04 2.31 32.63
N VAL A 339 1.38 2.99 31.68
CA VAL A 339 1.32 2.58 30.27
C VAL A 339 2.71 2.46 29.64
N TRP A 340 3.73 3.14 30.18
CA TRP A 340 5.11 3.05 29.69
C TRP A 340 5.97 2.00 30.39
N GLU A 341 5.50 1.43 31.51
CA GLU A 341 6.29 0.50 32.32
C GLU A 341 6.74 -0.76 31.56
N PRO A 342 5.89 -1.41 30.73
CA PRO A 342 6.35 -2.54 29.93
C PRO A 342 7.53 -2.17 29.03
N LEU A 343 7.45 -1.03 28.32
CA LEU A 343 8.52 -0.58 27.43
C LEU A 343 9.76 -0.13 28.20
N ARG A 344 9.60 0.46 29.39
CA ARG A 344 10.72 0.78 30.28
C ARG A 344 11.50 -0.47 30.64
N SER A 345 10.81 -1.56 31.02
CA SER A 345 11.43 -2.86 31.29
C SER A 345 12.16 -3.41 30.06
N TYR A 346 11.51 -3.35 28.89
CA TYR A 346 12.08 -3.77 27.61
C TYR A 346 13.40 -3.06 27.28
N VAL A 347 13.40 -1.72 27.30
CA VAL A 347 14.58 -0.91 27.00
C VAL A 347 15.67 -1.10 28.05
N ASN A 348 15.32 -1.13 29.33
CA ASN A 348 16.30 -1.30 30.40
C ASN A 348 17.00 -2.66 30.34
N THR A 349 16.29 -3.70 29.91
CA THR A 349 16.84 -5.06 29.80
C THR A 349 17.69 -5.25 28.54
N LEU A 350 17.22 -4.76 27.39
CA LEU A 350 17.79 -5.13 26.08
C LEU A 350 18.69 -4.05 25.47
N TYR A 351 18.58 -2.78 25.89
CA TYR A 351 19.24 -1.64 25.22
C TYR A 351 20.30 -0.92 26.06
N ARG A 352 20.52 -1.34 27.32
CA ARG A 352 21.47 -0.67 28.24
C ARG A 352 22.90 -1.21 28.18
N GLY A 353 23.14 -2.29 27.44
CA GLY A 353 24.48 -2.90 27.30
C GLY A 353 25.01 -3.58 28.56
N GLU A 354 24.16 -3.79 29.57
CA GLU A 354 24.52 -4.56 30.77
C GLU A 354 24.36 -6.06 30.51
N PRO A 355 25.19 -6.94 31.11
CA PRO A 355 25.00 -8.38 31.01
C PRO A 355 23.63 -8.79 31.54
N VAL A 356 22.84 -9.45 30.70
CA VAL A 356 21.50 -9.94 30.99
C VAL A 356 21.51 -11.48 30.97
N ARG A 357 20.67 -12.12 31.81
CA ARG A 357 20.54 -13.57 31.80
C ARG A 357 19.52 -14.01 30.76
N TRP A 358 19.71 -15.20 30.19
CA TRP A 358 18.80 -15.75 29.20
C TRP A 358 17.35 -15.77 29.71
N GLU A 359 17.14 -16.20 30.96
CA GLU A 359 15.80 -16.33 31.54
C GLU A 359 15.09 -14.98 31.70
N ASP A 360 15.85 -13.90 31.90
CA ASP A 360 15.28 -12.55 32.00
C ASP A 360 14.77 -12.11 30.62
N ILE A 361 15.51 -12.40 29.53
CA ILE A 361 15.08 -12.12 28.16
C ILE A 361 13.87 -13.01 27.78
N GLU A 362 13.95 -14.32 28.03
CA GLU A 362 12.91 -15.29 27.71
C GLU A 362 11.59 -14.98 28.43
N SER A 363 11.65 -14.41 29.63
CA SER A 363 10.45 -13.95 30.34
C SER A 363 9.84 -12.66 29.77
N LEU A 364 10.60 -11.88 29.02
CA LEU A 364 10.23 -10.55 28.57
C LEU A 364 9.79 -10.49 27.10
N VAL A 365 10.28 -11.41 26.27
CA VAL A 365 10.04 -11.41 24.82
C VAL A 365 9.73 -12.81 24.32
N ASN A 366 8.96 -12.88 23.23
CA ASN A 366 8.89 -14.10 22.45
C ASN A 366 10.20 -14.26 21.65
N ILE A 367 10.99 -15.28 21.98
CA ILE A 367 12.33 -15.52 21.41
C ILE A 367 12.25 -15.86 19.91
N ASP A 368 11.26 -16.64 19.51
CA ASP A 368 11.10 -17.08 18.12
C ASP A 368 10.79 -15.87 17.21
N ASN A 369 9.86 -15.02 17.63
CA ASN A 369 9.55 -13.76 16.93
C ASN A 369 10.75 -12.79 16.90
N LEU A 370 11.53 -12.73 17.97
CA LEU A 370 12.75 -11.90 18.03
C LEU A 370 13.78 -12.37 17.00
N ILE A 371 14.01 -13.68 16.90
CA ILE A 371 14.92 -14.25 15.91
C ILE A 371 14.38 -14.03 14.50
N ASP A 372 13.09 -14.31 14.25
CA ASP A 372 12.49 -14.20 12.93
C ASP A 372 12.53 -12.77 12.39
N ILE A 373 12.23 -11.76 13.20
CA ILE A 373 12.35 -10.38 12.74
C ILE A 373 13.80 -9.95 12.53
N ALA A 374 14.74 -10.42 13.35
CA ALA A 374 16.17 -10.10 13.18
C ALA A 374 16.71 -10.70 11.88
N LEU A 375 16.39 -11.97 11.62
CA LEU A 375 16.71 -12.65 10.37
C LEU A 375 16.00 -12.01 9.17
N TYR A 376 14.75 -11.59 9.33
CA TYR A 376 14.00 -10.91 8.28
C TYR A 376 14.63 -9.58 7.87
N LYS A 377 15.00 -8.74 8.85
CA LYS A 377 15.72 -7.49 8.59
C LYS A 377 17.05 -7.73 7.88
N GLN A 378 17.77 -8.79 8.25
CA GLN A 378 19.00 -9.19 7.58
C GLN A 378 18.72 -9.60 6.14
N TYR A 379 17.74 -10.48 5.91
CA TYR A 379 17.34 -10.93 4.59
C TYR A 379 17.02 -9.77 3.65
N ILE A 380 16.11 -8.87 4.03
CA ILE A 380 15.71 -7.75 3.17
C ILE A 380 16.69 -6.57 3.18
N CYS A 381 17.81 -6.65 3.92
CA CYS A 381 18.75 -5.56 4.11
C CYS A 381 18.10 -4.25 4.63
N ALA A 382 17.29 -4.34 5.69
CA ALA A 382 16.55 -3.20 6.25
C ALA A 382 17.42 -2.28 7.13
N VAL A 383 18.37 -1.56 6.51
CA VAL A 383 19.31 -0.66 7.20
C VAL A 383 18.58 0.48 7.93
N ASP A 384 17.41 0.89 7.46
CA ASP A 384 16.61 1.94 8.11
C ASP A 384 15.71 1.42 9.26
N ASN A 385 15.79 0.12 9.59
CA ASN A 385 14.95 -0.55 10.61
C ASN A 385 15.77 -1.13 11.77
N LEU A 386 16.96 -0.59 12.06
CA LEU A 386 17.83 -1.09 13.14
C LEU A 386 17.12 -1.04 14.51
N MET A 387 16.60 0.14 14.89
CA MET A 387 15.86 0.39 16.14
C MET A 387 14.52 1.10 15.91
N GLN A 388 14.30 1.64 14.72
CA GLN A 388 13.11 2.41 14.37
C GLN A 388 12.25 1.66 13.36
N ASN A 389 11.16 2.29 12.92
CA ASN A 389 10.25 1.73 11.92
C ASN A 389 9.74 0.34 12.33
N GLN A 390 9.31 0.23 13.59
CA GLN A 390 8.77 -0.99 14.17
C GLN A 390 7.64 -0.73 15.15
N TYR A 391 6.81 -1.74 15.33
CA TYR A 391 5.86 -1.83 16.43
C TYR A 391 6.38 -2.81 17.48
N LEU A 392 6.12 -2.49 18.75
CA LEU A 392 6.35 -3.36 19.89
C LEU A 392 5.00 -3.64 20.54
N ILE A 393 4.58 -4.90 20.59
CA ILE A 393 3.30 -5.36 21.10
C ILE A 393 3.56 -6.14 22.39
N TYR A 394 3.08 -5.60 23.51
CA TYR A 394 3.10 -6.28 24.79
C TYR A 394 1.77 -7.00 25.01
N ARG A 395 1.82 -8.33 25.14
CA ARG A 395 0.68 -9.19 25.46
C ARG A 395 0.63 -9.45 26.96
N SER A 396 -0.36 -8.90 27.66
CA SER A 396 -0.41 -9.01 29.11
C SER A 396 -0.70 -10.43 29.61
N SER A 397 -1.33 -11.27 28.78
CA SER A 397 -1.63 -12.67 29.10
C SER A 397 -0.38 -13.55 29.15
N GLU A 398 0.66 -13.14 28.45
CA GLU A 398 1.92 -13.87 28.30
C GLU A 398 3.08 -13.15 29.00
N GLU A 399 2.88 -11.87 29.36
CA GLU A 399 3.90 -10.97 29.91
C GLU A 399 5.09 -10.77 28.95
N GLN A 400 4.87 -10.95 27.65
CA GLN A 400 5.92 -10.91 26.62
C GLN A 400 5.68 -9.85 25.55
N PHE A 401 6.78 -9.39 24.97
CA PHE A 401 6.83 -8.53 23.80
C PHE A 401 6.96 -9.32 22.49
N TYR A 402 6.29 -8.79 21.49
CA TYR A 402 6.40 -9.15 20.07
C TYR A 402 6.81 -7.92 19.26
N ARG A 403 7.69 -8.12 18.29
CA ARG A 403 8.18 -7.11 17.36
C ARG A 403 7.48 -7.29 16.01
N LEU A 404 7.26 -6.18 15.33
CA LEU A 404 6.63 -6.18 14.01
C LEU A 404 7.21 -5.06 13.14
N PRO A 405 7.72 -5.37 11.93
CA PRO A 405 8.33 -4.38 11.07
C PRO A 405 7.29 -3.43 10.44
N TRP A 406 7.72 -2.22 10.10
CA TRP A 406 6.92 -1.19 9.41
C TRP A 406 7.85 -0.34 8.54
N ASP A 407 7.35 0.39 7.53
CA ASP A 407 8.17 1.28 6.66
C ASP A 407 9.38 0.54 6.07
N LEU A 408 9.15 -0.29 5.04
CA LEU A 408 10.15 -1.20 4.49
C LEU A 408 10.59 -0.82 3.08
N ASN A 409 10.40 0.45 2.70
CA ASN A 409 10.79 0.97 1.40
C ASN A 409 12.32 0.97 1.18
N TYR A 410 13.11 1.22 2.22
CA TYR A 410 14.58 1.15 2.18
C TYR A 410 15.09 -0.27 2.46
N SER A 411 14.85 -1.14 1.48
CA SER A 411 15.19 -2.56 1.51
C SER A 411 15.74 -3.02 0.16
N PHE A 412 16.28 -4.23 0.12
CA PHE A 412 16.81 -4.89 -1.07
C PHE A 412 17.86 -4.05 -1.82
N GLY A 413 18.80 -3.49 -1.06
CA GLY A 413 19.91 -2.71 -1.59
C GLY A 413 19.63 -1.21 -1.77
N ASP A 414 18.41 -0.76 -1.47
CA ASP A 414 18.09 0.66 -1.33
C ASP A 414 18.28 1.15 0.11
N THR A 415 18.62 2.42 0.30
CA THR A 415 18.89 2.98 1.63
C THR A 415 18.73 4.51 1.69
N TYR A 416 18.56 5.01 2.91
CA TYR A 416 18.77 6.43 3.21
C TYR A 416 20.23 6.87 2.98
N ASP A 417 20.39 8.11 2.51
CA ASP A 417 21.65 8.69 2.04
C ASP A 417 22.83 8.54 3.01
N ALA A 418 22.56 8.58 4.31
CA ALA A 418 23.59 8.46 5.35
C ALA A 418 24.34 7.12 5.35
N TYR A 419 23.70 6.05 4.84
CA TYR A 419 24.27 4.70 4.84
C TYR A 419 24.77 4.25 3.47
N LEU A 420 24.60 5.04 2.41
CA LEU A 420 25.09 4.74 1.07
C LEU A 420 26.59 4.37 0.98
N PRO A 421 27.49 4.92 1.81
CA PRO A 421 28.90 4.53 1.75
C PRO A 421 29.19 3.10 2.23
N LEU A 422 28.23 2.41 2.86
CA LEU A 422 28.40 1.05 3.35
C LEU A 422 28.25 0.02 2.23
N ASP A 423 29.00 -1.08 2.32
CA ASP A 423 28.86 -2.21 1.40
C ASP A 423 27.72 -3.12 1.87
N HIS A 424 26.51 -2.86 1.39
CA HIS A 424 25.32 -3.63 1.74
C HIS A 424 25.34 -5.10 1.29
N THR A 425 26.25 -5.49 0.39
CA THR A 425 26.34 -6.91 -0.04
C THR A 425 26.91 -7.79 1.06
N THR A 426 27.79 -7.25 1.91
CA THR A 426 28.42 -7.98 3.02
C THR A 426 28.19 -7.32 4.39
N LEU A 427 27.31 -6.32 4.47
CA LEU A 427 26.96 -5.67 5.73
C LEU A 427 26.03 -6.58 6.55
N ALA A 428 26.51 -7.00 7.72
CA ALA A 428 25.67 -7.50 8.78
C ALA A 428 25.02 -6.33 9.52
N LEU A 429 23.70 -6.36 9.65
CA LEU A 429 22.95 -5.34 10.39
C LEU A 429 22.95 -5.64 11.89
N PRO A 430 23.26 -4.66 12.76
CA PRO A 430 23.08 -4.83 14.19
C PRO A 430 21.61 -5.01 14.59
N ASP A 431 21.36 -5.87 15.57
CA ASP A 431 20.05 -6.04 16.21
C ASP A 431 20.28 -6.17 17.73
N LEU A 432 19.85 -5.17 18.50
CA LEU A 432 20.20 -5.06 19.91
C LEU A 432 19.60 -6.20 20.74
N GLU A 433 18.43 -6.68 20.35
CA GLU A 433 17.74 -7.79 21.00
C GLU A 433 18.42 -9.12 20.71
N LEU A 434 18.83 -9.39 19.47
CA LEU A 434 19.61 -10.58 19.13
C LEU A 434 21.01 -10.54 19.77
N ASP A 435 21.62 -9.36 19.86
CA ASP A 435 22.90 -9.17 20.54
C ASP A 435 22.79 -9.41 22.05
N ALA A 436 21.64 -9.10 22.67
CA ALA A 436 21.37 -9.42 24.06
C ALA A 436 21.27 -10.94 24.28
N LEU A 437 20.60 -11.69 23.38
CA LEU A 437 20.60 -13.16 23.42
C LEU A 437 22.01 -13.71 23.31
N TYR A 438 22.79 -13.23 22.33
CA TYR A 438 24.16 -13.67 22.13
C TYR A 438 25.02 -13.38 23.36
N SER A 439 24.85 -12.22 23.99
CA SER A 439 25.59 -11.86 25.20
C SER A 439 25.24 -12.74 26.40
N ALA A 440 23.97 -13.17 26.48
CA ALA A 440 23.49 -14.06 27.55
C ALA A 440 23.96 -15.51 27.37
N ASP A 441 23.88 -16.03 26.14
CA ASP A 441 24.35 -17.38 25.77
C ASP A 441 24.75 -17.42 24.28
N PRO A 442 26.06 -17.24 23.97
CA PRO A 442 26.55 -17.22 22.60
C PRO A 442 26.30 -18.51 21.84
N GLU A 443 26.43 -19.66 22.52
CA GLU A 443 26.34 -20.96 21.86
C GLU A 443 24.89 -21.29 21.52
N ARG A 444 23.97 -21.08 22.48
CA ARG A 444 22.55 -21.25 22.24
C ARG A 444 22.04 -20.31 21.16
N THR A 445 22.46 -19.05 21.17
CA THR A 445 22.04 -18.06 20.16
C THR A 445 22.52 -18.45 18.77
N ARG A 446 23.80 -18.83 18.61
CA ARG A 446 24.33 -19.31 17.33
C ARG A 446 23.53 -20.49 16.79
N GLN A 447 23.26 -21.47 17.65
CA GLN A 447 22.50 -22.65 17.25
C GLN A 447 21.10 -22.26 16.74
N LEU A 448 20.36 -21.45 17.50
CA LEU A 448 19.00 -21.04 17.12
C LEU A 448 18.99 -20.20 15.83
N VAL A 449 19.96 -19.28 15.66
CA VAL A 449 20.08 -18.47 14.45
C VAL A 449 20.40 -19.32 13.23
N ALA A 450 21.37 -20.24 13.34
CA ALA A 450 21.77 -21.11 12.24
C ALA A 450 20.62 -22.05 11.83
N GLU A 451 19.99 -22.72 12.79
CA GLU A 451 18.86 -23.63 12.54
C GLU A 451 17.70 -22.86 11.90
N ARG A 452 17.33 -21.69 12.43
CA ARG A 452 16.21 -20.92 11.90
C ARG A 452 16.50 -20.32 10.53
N TRP A 453 17.73 -19.86 10.27
CA TRP A 453 18.14 -19.40 8.95
C TRP A 453 18.04 -20.52 7.91
N GLU A 454 18.56 -21.71 8.21
CA GLU A 454 18.45 -22.88 7.30
C GLU A 454 16.99 -23.20 6.96
N GLU A 455 16.08 -23.17 7.94
CA GLU A 455 14.64 -23.36 7.71
C GLU A 455 14.03 -22.30 6.80
N LEU A 456 14.31 -21.02 7.08
CA LEU A 456 13.75 -19.91 6.30
C LEU A 456 14.31 -19.86 4.87
N ARG A 457 15.56 -20.30 4.68
CA ARG A 457 16.21 -20.39 3.36
C ARG A 457 15.60 -21.45 2.43
N GLU A 458 14.83 -22.40 2.96
CA GLU A 458 14.03 -23.36 2.19
C GLU A 458 12.60 -22.84 1.88
N THR A 459 12.23 -21.67 2.42
CA THR A 459 10.88 -21.10 2.31
C THR A 459 10.90 -19.67 1.76
N VAL A 460 10.47 -18.69 2.54
CA VAL A 460 10.24 -17.30 2.13
C VAL A 460 11.55 -16.54 1.84
N PHE A 461 12.71 -17.03 2.32
CA PHE A 461 14.01 -16.38 2.06
C PHE A 461 14.70 -16.87 0.80
N ARG A 462 14.02 -17.64 -0.06
CA ARG A 462 14.60 -18.09 -1.33
C ARG A 462 14.68 -16.95 -2.35
N LEU A 463 15.80 -16.87 -3.05
CA LEU A 463 16.01 -15.88 -4.12
C LEU A 463 14.97 -15.98 -5.23
N ASP A 464 14.60 -17.20 -5.64
CA ASP A 464 13.60 -17.40 -6.70
C ASP A 464 12.18 -17.04 -6.24
N ARG A 465 11.85 -17.25 -4.96
CA ARG A 465 10.61 -16.75 -4.36
C ARG A 465 10.58 -15.21 -4.32
N LEU A 466 11.69 -14.57 -3.96
CA LEU A 466 11.83 -13.12 -4.00
C LEU A 466 11.64 -12.56 -5.41
N GLU A 467 12.32 -13.18 -6.39
CA GLU A 467 12.20 -12.83 -7.80
C GLU A 467 10.75 -12.96 -8.28
N GLU A 468 10.07 -14.06 -7.93
CA GLU A 468 8.65 -14.26 -8.25
C GLU A 468 7.77 -13.12 -7.69
N SER A 469 7.97 -12.72 -6.43
CA SER A 469 7.21 -11.60 -5.84
C SER A 469 7.44 -10.30 -6.60
N PHE A 470 8.70 -9.92 -6.86
CA PHE A 470 8.99 -8.70 -7.60
C PHE A 470 8.45 -8.73 -9.03
N ARG A 471 8.61 -9.84 -9.76
CA ARG A 471 8.12 -9.96 -11.14
C ARG A 471 6.60 -9.95 -11.20
N THR A 472 5.92 -10.54 -10.21
CA THR A 472 4.46 -10.48 -10.11
C THR A 472 3.98 -9.05 -9.96
N GLU A 473 4.55 -8.29 -9.02
CA GLU A 473 4.13 -6.90 -8.80
C GLU A 473 4.53 -5.97 -9.95
N GLN A 474 5.68 -6.22 -10.59
CA GLN A 474 6.06 -5.52 -11.82
C GLN A 474 5.02 -5.76 -12.92
N GLU A 475 4.64 -7.01 -13.17
CA GLU A 475 3.66 -7.38 -14.20
C GLU A 475 2.29 -6.74 -13.93
N VAL A 476 1.84 -6.70 -12.66
CA VAL A 476 0.61 -6.00 -12.26
C VAL A 476 0.66 -4.52 -12.65
N LEU A 477 1.76 -3.82 -12.34
CA LEU A 477 1.90 -2.40 -12.65
C LEU A 477 2.07 -2.11 -14.16
N THR A 478 2.81 -2.94 -14.89
CA THR A 478 3.05 -2.73 -16.32
C THR A 478 1.82 -3.10 -17.15
N SER A 479 1.20 -4.24 -16.90
CA SER A 479 0.07 -4.73 -17.70
C SER A 479 -1.24 -3.99 -17.40
N SER A 480 -1.33 -3.29 -16.27
CA SER A 480 -2.43 -2.36 -15.98
C SER A 480 -2.32 -1.00 -16.69
N GLY A 481 -1.17 -0.72 -17.32
CA GLY A 481 -0.82 0.60 -17.88
C GLY A 481 -0.54 1.68 -16.82
N ALA A 482 -0.75 1.38 -15.53
CA ALA A 482 -0.64 2.36 -14.46
C ALA A 482 0.82 2.77 -14.22
N TRP A 483 1.77 1.86 -14.43
CA TRP A 483 3.21 2.16 -14.39
C TRP A 483 3.57 3.32 -15.31
N ALA A 484 3.18 3.23 -16.58
CA ALA A 484 3.52 4.24 -17.59
C ALA A 484 2.89 5.60 -17.28
N ARG A 485 1.66 5.61 -16.75
CA ARG A 485 0.98 6.84 -16.31
C ARG A 485 1.65 7.47 -15.10
N ASP A 486 1.95 6.69 -14.05
CA ASP A 486 2.65 7.18 -12.86
C ASP A 486 4.02 7.76 -13.23
N TYR A 487 4.78 7.02 -14.03
CA TYR A 487 6.12 7.43 -14.45
C TYR A 487 6.10 8.70 -15.30
N ARG A 488 5.11 8.88 -16.18
CA ARG A 488 4.96 10.13 -16.96
C ARG A 488 4.69 11.34 -16.08
N LEU A 489 3.96 11.14 -14.98
CA LEU A 489 3.60 12.21 -14.04
C LEU A 489 4.76 12.56 -13.10
N TRP A 490 5.41 11.55 -12.53
CA TRP A 490 6.37 11.74 -11.43
C TRP A 490 7.83 11.48 -11.80
N GLY A 491 8.10 10.71 -12.85
CA GLY A 491 9.44 10.25 -13.23
C GLY A 491 10.15 9.44 -12.14
N GLU A 492 11.47 9.29 -12.28
CA GLU A 492 12.36 8.77 -11.24
C GLU A 492 12.61 9.85 -10.17
N ASP A 493 13.20 10.98 -10.57
CA ASP A 493 13.66 12.04 -9.64
C ASP A 493 12.55 13.05 -9.24
N GLY A 494 11.49 13.15 -10.02
CA GLY A 494 10.46 14.19 -9.85
C GLY A 494 9.64 14.00 -8.57
N ALA A 495 9.41 12.75 -8.16
CA ALA A 495 8.64 12.44 -6.95
C ALA A 495 9.32 12.93 -5.65
N TYR A 496 10.66 12.98 -5.61
CA TYR A 496 11.44 13.09 -4.37
C TYR A 496 12.67 14.04 -4.43
N LYS A 497 12.70 14.95 -5.41
CA LYS A 497 13.80 15.92 -5.60
C LYS A 497 14.19 16.64 -4.29
N GLY A 498 15.41 16.37 -3.80
CA GLY A 498 16.03 17.04 -2.65
C GLY A 498 15.85 16.37 -1.28
N LEU A 499 15.36 15.13 -1.22
CA LEU A 499 15.21 14.36 0.03
C LEU A 499 15.89 12.98 0.00
N SER A 500 16.05 12.40 -1.19
CA SER A 500 16.90 11.25 -1.49
C SER A 500 17.40 11.49 -2.91
N GLU A 501 18.63 11.96 -3.03
CA GLU A 501 19.24 12.30 -4.33
C GLU A 501 19.93 11.10 -4.99
N HIS A 502 19.75 9.91 -4.42
CA HIS A 502 20.46 8.70 -4.81
C HIS A 502 19.54 7.65 -5.43
N ARG A 503 20.12 6.88 -6.34
CA ARG A 503 19.45 5.95 -7.25
C ARG A 503 19.01 4.71 -6.49
N SER A 504 17.70 4.55 -6.27
CA SER A 504 17.14 3.24 -5.91
C SER A 504 17.41 2.24 -7.04
N LEU A 505 17.76 1.00 -6.70
CA LEU A 505 18.14 -0.01 -7.68
C LEU A 505 16.94 -0.42 -8.54
N GLY A 506 17.15 -0.61 -9.85
CA GLY A 506 16.17 -1.27 -10.70
C GLY A 506 15.97 -2.74 -10.29
N LEU A 507 14.98 -3.42 -10.88
CA LEU A 507 14.69 -4.82 -10.52
C LEU A 507 15.89 -5.74 -10.71
N GLU A 508 16.54 -5.72 -11.87
CA GLU A 508 17.66 -6.64 -12.13
C GLU A 508 18.87 -6.34 -11.21
N GLU A 509 19.18 -5.06 -10.96
CA GLU A 509 20.21 -4.65 -9.99
C GLU A 509 19.86 -5.11 -8.56
N THR A 510 18.56 -5.11 -8.20
CA THR A 510 18.07 -5.62 -6.91
C THR A 510 18.28 -7.13 -6.78
N LEU A 511 18.01 -7.91 -7.83
CA LEU A 511 18.20 -9.35 -7.81
C LEU A 511 19.69 -9.74 -7.77
N GLU A 512 20.54 -9.05 -8.54
CA GLU A 512 22.01 -9.23 -8.49
C GLU A 512 22.58 -8.88 -7.10
N PHE A 513 22.06 -7.83 -6.47
CA PHE A 513 22.40 -7.47 -5.09
C PHE A 513 22.01 -8.59 -4.12
N MET A 514 20.78 -9.09 -4.24
CA MET A 514 20.26 -10.12 -3.34
C MET A 514 20.99 -11.46 -3.49
N GLU A 515 21.39 -11.84 -4.71
CA GLU A 515 22.23 -13.03 -4.91
C GLU A 515 23.54 -12.94 -4.11
N GLN A 516 24.25 -11.82 -4.22
CA GLN A 516 25.51 -11.60 -3.49
C GLN A 516 25.29 -11.56 -1.98
N ARG A 517 24.23 -10.87 -1.53
CA ARG A 517 23.89 -10.75 -0.12
C ARG A 517 23.54 -12.10 0.50
N LEU A 518 22.76 -12.94 -0.18
CA LEU A 518 22.39 -14.26 0.33
C LEU A 518 23.60 -15.18 0.44
N ALA A 519 24.54 -15.12 -0.50
CA ALA A 519 25.80 -15.87 -0.40
C ALA A 519 26.60 -15.49 0.86
N PHE A 520 26.66 -14.20 1.19
CA PHE A 520 27.28 -13.73 2.43
C PHE A 520 26.50 -14.19 3.67
N LEU A 521 25.17 -14.04 3.67
CA LEU A 521 24.34 -14.37 4.83
C LEU A 521 24.30 -15.87 5.10
N ASP A 522 24.36 -16.73 4.08
CA ASP A 522 24.42 -18.19 4.22
C ASP A 522 25.68 -18.62 4.99
N GLU A 523 26.82 -17.94 4.79
CA GLU A 523 28.03 -18.15 5.60
C GLU A 523 27.94 -17.48 6.98
N TYR A 524 27.43 -16.25 7.04
CA TYR A 524 27.39 -15.46 8.27
C TYR A 524 26.45 -16.04 9.33
N MET A 525 25.28 -16.55 8.93
CA MET A 525 24.29 -17.07 9.87
C MET A 525 24.67 -18.45 10.42
N ALA A 526 25.49 -19.23 9.70
CA ALA A 526 26.00 -20.52 10.16
C ALA A 526 26.95 -20.39 11.36
N ASP A 527 27.63 -19.25 11.52
CA ASP A 527 28.46 -18.92 12.68
C ASP A 527 28.20 -17.48 13.11
N TYR A 528 26.93 -17.19 13.46
CA TYR A 528 26.50 -15.85 13.82
C TYR A 528 27.36 -15.23 14.93
N THR A 529 27.72 -13.97 14.72
CA THR A 529 28.26 -13.08 15.76
C THR A 529 27.54 -11.74 15.70
N PRO A 530 27.44 -10.98 16.80
CA PRO A 530 26.95 -9.61 16.78
C PRO A 530 27.68 -8.74 15.76
N ALA A 531 26.94 -7.95 14.99
CA ALA A 531 27.51 -7.06 13.99
C ALA A 531 28.24 -5.87 14.63
N ASP A 532 29.25 -5.34 13.94
CA ASP A 532 29.92 -4.11 14.36
C ASP A 532 28.96 -2.92 14.30
N ARG A 533 28.91 -2.15 15.39
CA ARG A 533 28.05 -0.98 15.54
C ARG A 533 28.76 0.34 15.23
N GLU A 534 30.08 0.33 15.00
CA GLU A 534 30.89 1.54 14.80
C GLU A 534 30.35 2.44 13.68
N ALA A 535 29.84 1.86 12.59
CA ALA A 535 29.26 2.60 11.47
C ALA A 535 27.86 3.21 11.74
N PHE A 536 27.22 2.89 12.87
CA PHE A 536 25.84 3.27 13.17
C PHE A 536 25.77 4.20 14.37
N ASP A 537 25.75 5.51 14.12
CA ASP A 537 25.76 6.54 15.18
C ASP A 537 24.50 6.57 16.05
N VAL A 538 23.41 5.98 15.56
CA VAL A 538 22.11 5.94 16.26
C VAL A 538 22.00 4.82 17.29
N LEU A 539 22.95 3.87 17.28
CA LEU A 539 22.96 2.72 18.18
C LEU A 539 23.87 2.98 19.39
N PRO A 540 23.52 2.44 20.58
CA PRO A 540 24.44 2.38 21.70
C PRO A 540 25.72 1.62 21.29
N LYS A 541 26.87 2.25 21.55
CA LYS A 541 28.21 1.68 21.31
C LYS A 541 28.62 0.75 22.43
#